data_AF-A0A522VYT1-F1
#
_entry.id   AF-A0A522VYT1-F1
#
_cell.length_a   1.000
_cell.length_b   1.000
_cell.length_c   1.000
_cell.angle_alpha   90.00
_cell.angle_beta   90.00
_cell.angle_gamma   90.00
#
_symmetry.space_group_name_H-M   'P 1'
#
loop_
_entity.id
_entity.type
_entity.pdbx_description
1 polymer ?
#
loop_
_entity_poly.entity_id
_entity_poly.type
_entity_poly.pdbx_seq_one_letter_code
_entity_poly.pdbx_strand_id
1 'polypeptide(L)'
;MNKYISAAPRALDLAREVLNIEAVAVQALATRLDESFLHALDVILRCEGRVIVSGMGKSGHIARKIAATMSSTGTPAYFVHPGEASHGDLGMITSKDVIIALSYSGESE
;
A
#
# COMPACT_ATOMS: atom_id res chain seq x y z
N MET A 1 0.86 -36.65 -25.68
CA MET A 1 -0.10 -35.53 -25.54
C MET A 1 0.21 -34.83 -24.22
N ASN A 2 0.56 -33.55 -24.25
CA ASN A 2 1.30 -32.87 -23.19
C ASN A 2 0.45 -32.67 -21.91
N LYS A 3 0.95 -33.14 -20.75
CA LYS A 3 0.26 -33.12 -19.45
C LYS A 3 -0.12 -31.69 -18.97
N TYR A 4 0.44 -30.67 -19.62
CA TYR A 4 0.15 -29.25 -19.39
C TYR A 4 -1.18 -28.78 -19.98
N ILE A 5 -1.71 -29.42 -21.03
CA ILE A 5 -2.94 -28.96 -21.71
C ILE A 5 -4.21 -29.36 -20.94
N SER A 6 -4.20 -30.48 -20.21
CA SER A 6 -5.39 -30.91 -19.44
C SER A 6 -5.66 -30.06 -18.20
N ALA A 7 -4.66 -29.35 -17.68
CA ALA A 7 -4.82 -28.39 -16.60
C ALA A 7 -5.18 -26.97 -17.09
N ALA A 8 -5.06 -26.70 -18.39
CA ALA A 8 -5.22 -25.36 -18.96
C ALA A 8 -6.64 -24.78 -18.82
N PRO A 9 -7.74 -25.53 -19.04
CA PRO A 9 -9.09 -25.01 -18.81
C PRO A 9 -9.32 -24.61 -17.35
N ARG A 10 -8.91 -25.46 -16.40
CA ARG A 10 -8.99 -25.18 -14.96
C ARG A 10 -8.12 -23.99 -14.54
N ALA A 11 -6.94 -23.84 -15.12
CA ALA A 11 -6.06 -22.70 -14.84
C ALA A 11 -6.65 -21.37 -15.37
N LEU A 12 -7.31 -21.39 -16.53
CA LEU A 12 -8.03 -20.24 -17.06
C LEU A 12 -9.22 -19.85 -16.18
N ASP A 13 -10.00 -20.82 -15.71
CA ASP A 13 -11.12 -20.56 -14.81
C ASP A 13 -10.65 -19.99 -13.47
N LEU A 14 -9.57 -20.53 -12.90
CA LEU A 14 -8.96 -20.00 -11.68
C LEU A 14 -8.43 -18.58 -11.87
N ALA A 15 -7.79 -18.29 -13.01
CA ALA A 15 -7.30 -16.93 -13.30
C ALA A 15 -8.45 -15.91 -13.37
N ARG A 16 -9.57 -16.29 -14.02
CA ARG A 16 -10.78 -15.45 -14.05
C ARG A 16 -11.38 -15.28 -12.66
N GLU A 17 -11.43 -16.34 -11.87
CA GLU A 17 -11.95 -16.32 -10.50
C GLU A 17 -11.14 -15.37 -9.61
N VAL A 18 -9.81 -15.45 -9.64
CA VAL A 18 -8.93 -14.55 -8.87
C VAL A 18 -9.17 -13.08 -9.26
N LEU A 19 -9.21 -12.77 -10.56
CA LEU A 19 -9.48 -11.40 -11.04
C LEU A 19 -10.87 -10.90 -10.62
N ASN A 20 -11.88 -11.77 -10.63
CA ASN A 20 -13.23 -11.42 -10.18
C ASN A 20 -13.26 -11.14 -8.66
N ILE A 21 -12.58 -11.96 -7.85
CA ILE A 21 -12.48 -11.75 -6.40
C ILE A 21 -11.81 -10.39 -6.12
N GLU A 22 -10.70 -10.08 -6.78
CA GLU A 22 -10.01 -8.79 -6.63
C GLU A 22 -10.87 -7.61 -7.09
N ALA A 23 -11.57 -7.73 -8.21
CA ALA A 23 -12.47 -6.68 -8.71
C ALA A 23 -13.60 -6.37 -7.72
N VAL A 24 -14.22 -7.40 -7.14
CA VAL A 24 -15.24 -7.24 -6.09
C VAL A 24 -14.65 -6.56 -4.86
N ALA A 25 -13.44 -6.95 -4.44
CA ALA A 25 -12.77 -6.31 -3.31
C ALA A 25 -12.49 -4.82 -3.57
N VAL A 26 -12.04 -4.45 -4.77
CA VAL A 26 -11.83 -3.05 -5.17
C VAL A 26 -13.15 -2.29 -5.19
N GLN A 27 -14.21 -2.87 -5.74
CA GLN A 27 -15.53 -2.23 -5.79
C GLN A 27 -16.08 -1.93 -4.38
N ALA A 28 -15.85 -2.83 -3.42
CA ALA A 28 -16.24 -2.66 -2.03
C ALA A 28 -15.46 -1.53 -1.31
N LEU A 29 -14.31 -1.09 -1.82
CA LEU A 29 -13.58 0.04 -1.23
C LEU A 29 -14.34 1.36 -1.38
N ALA A 30 -15.14 1.53 -2.44
CA ALA A 30 -15.90 2.76 -2.67
C ALA A 30 -16.87 3.05 -1.52
N THR A 31 -17.45 2.01 -0.90
CA THR A 31 -18.38 2.17 0.22
C THR A 31 -17.69 2.44 1.55
N ARG A 32 -16.35 2.35 1.60
CA ARG A 32 -15.53 2.63 2.79
C ARG A 32 -14.95 4.06 2.78
N LEU A 33 -15.23 4.84 1.74
CA LEU A 33 -14.84 6.23 1.67
C LEU A 33 -15.82 7.07 2.48
N ASP A 34 -15.35 7.56 3.62
CA ASP A 34 -16.11 8.35 4.58
C ASP A 34 -15.29 9.58 5.05
N GLU A 35 -15.71 10.22 6.13
CA GLU A 35 -15.04 11.39 6.69
C GLU A 35 -13.59 11.12 7.14
N SER A 36 -13.23 9.88 7.48
CA SER A 36 -11.86 9.52 7.84
C SER A 36 -10.90 9.65 6.66
N PHE A 37 -11.37 9.35 5.45
CA PHE A 37 -10.61 9.54 4.22
C PHE A 37 -10.35 11.03 3.96
N LEU A 38 -11.36 11.87 4.16
CA LEU A 38 -11.23 13.33 4.03
C LEU A 38 -10.26 13.90 5.07
N HIS A 39 -10.29 13.39 6.30
CA HIS A 39 -9.33 13.78 7.33
C HIS A 39 -7.90 13.42 6.95
N ALA A 40 -7.68 12.20 6.45
CA ALA A 40 -6.36 11.77 5.97
C ALA A 40 -5.85 12.67 4.82
N LEU A 41 -6.73 13.07 3.90
CA LEU A 41 -6.38 14.02 2.84
C LEU A 41 -5.95 15.38 3.40
N ASP A 42 -6.70 15.95 4.35
CA ASP A 42 -6.35 17.24 4.97
C ASP A 42 -4.98 17.18 5.67
N VAL A 43 -4.71 16.09 6.40
CA VAL A 43 -3.40 15.86 7.05
C VAL A 43 -2.27 15.80 6.02
N ILE A 44 -2.45 15.04 4.93
CA ILE A 44 -1.42 14.91 3.88
C ILE A 44 -1.20 16.23 3.15
N LEU A 45 -2.28 16.96 2.80
CA LEU A 45 -2.20 18.21 2.04
C LEU A 45 -1.55 19.35 2.85
N ARG A 46 -1.61 19.29 4.19
CA ARG A 46 -0.95 20.24 5.10
C ARG A 46 0.47 19.83 5.49
N CYS A 47 0.98 18.72 4.98
CA CYS A 47 2.32 18.25 5.29
C CYS A 47 3.37 19.28 4.82
N GLU A 48 4.19 19.78 5.76
CA GLU A 48 5.27 20.74 5.46
C GLU A 48 6.61 20.05 5.14
N GLY A 49 6.74 18.78 5.50
CA GLY A 49 7.90 17.94 5.21
C GLY A 49 7.62 17.00 4.05
N ARG A 50 7.64 15.71 4.34
CA ARG A 50 7.39 14.62 3.40
C ARG A 50 6.44 13.59 3.97
N VAL A 51 5.76 12.87 3.07
CA VAL A 51 4.96 11.70 3.44
C VAL A 51 5.87 10.49 3.54
N ILE A 52 6.04 9.94 4.73
CA ILE A 52 6.76 8.70 4.97
C ILE A 52 5.77 7.54 4.90
N VAL A 53 5.93 6.65 3.93
CA VAL A 53 5.09 5.45 3.79
C VAL A 53 5.88 4.24 4.27
N SER A 54 5.27 3.42 5.13
CA SER A 54 5.96 2.30 5.76
C SER A 54 5.09 1.05 5.78
N GLY A 55 5.71 -0.13 5.82
CA GLY A 55 5.01 -1.41 5.91
C GLY A 55 5.95 -2.61 5.77
N MET A 56 5.52 -3.76 6.29
CA MET A 56 6.29 -5.01 6.26
C MET A 56 5.83 -5.95 5.14
N GLY A 57 6.75 -6.76 4.62
CA GLY A 57 6.45 -7.81 3.65
C GLY A 57 5.69 -7.32 2.42
N LYS A 58 4.54 -7.95 2.10
CA LYS A 58 3.68 -7.55 0.97
C LYS A 58 3.19 -6.09 1.10
N SER A 59 2.83 -5.67 2.31
CA SER A 59 2.45 -4.27 2.56
C SER A 59 3.60 -3.31 2.31
N GLY A 60 4.85 -3.72 2.59
CA GLY A 60 6.05 -2.95 2.26
C GLY A 60 6.25 -2.74 0.76
N HIS A 61 5.96 -3.76 -0.07
CA HIS A 61 5.99 -3.59 -1.53
C HIS A 61 4.95 -2.57 -2.02
N ILE A 62 3.72 -2.63 -1.48
CA ILE A 62 2.67 -1.67 -1.80
C ILE A 62 3.01 -0.27 -1.28
N ALA A 63 3.51 -0.14 -0.05
CA ALA A 63 3.97 1.12 0.53
C ALA A 63 5.03 1.80 -0.34
N ARG A 64 6.01 1.02 -0.84
CA ARG A 64 7.03 1.52 -1.76
C ARG A 64 6.43 2.05 -3.05
N LYS A 65 5.44 1.35 -3.61
CA LYS A 65 4.76 1.81 -4.82
C LYS A 65 3.94 3.08 -4.58
N ILE A 66 3.24 3.17 -3.45
CA ILE A 66 2.47 4.36 -3.04
C ILE A 66 3.41 5.57 -2.93
N ALA A 67 4.53 5.45 -2.19
CA ALA A 67 5.49 6.54 -2.06
C ALA A 67 6.03 7.01 -3.42
N ALA A 68 6.36 6.07 -4.32
CA ALA A 68 6.82 6.41 -5.67
C ALA A 68 5.73 7.14 -6.48
N THR A 69 4.48 6.70 -6.40
CA THR A 69 3.34 7.35 -7.07
C THR A 69 3.15 8.78 -6.53
N MET A 70 3.08 8.96 -5.22
CA MET A 70 2.90 10.27 -4.58
C MET A 70 3.99 11.26 -4.99
N SER A 71 5.25 10.83 -4.94
CA SER A 71 6.39 11.65 -5.38
C SER A 71 6.30 12.04 -6.86
N SER A 72 5.83 11.14 -7.72
CA SER A 72 5.65 11.43 -9.15
C SER A 72 4.46 12.35 -9.45
N THR A 73 3.49 12.44 -8.54
CA THR A 73 2.28 13.28 -8.67
C THR A 73 2.38 14.58 -7.87
N GLY A 74 3.58 14.96 -7.41
CA GLY A 74 3.84 16.25 -6.78
C GLY A 74 3.70 16.29 -5.25
N THR A 75 3.53 15.15 -4.58
CA THR A 75 3.55 15.05 -3.12
C THR A 75 4.85 14.37 -2.68
N PRO A 76 5.84 15.10 -2.10
CA PRO A 76 7.11 14.50 -1.69
C PRO A 76 6.89 13.33 -0.73
N ALA A 77 7.32 12.12 -1.13
CA ALA A 77 7.09 10.90 -0.35
C ALA A 77 8.24 9.89 -0.45
N TYR A 78 8.52 9.21 0.67
CA TYR A 78 9.58 8.23 0.79
C TYR A 78 9.10 6.96 1.48
N PHE A 79 9.63 5.81 1.03
CA PHE A 79 9.41 4.55 1.72
C PHE A 79 10.49 4.30 2.76
N VAL A 80 10.08 3.90 3.96
CA VAL A 80 10.98 3.44 5.04
C VAL A 80 10.54 2.04 5.45
N HIS A 81 11.48 1.10 5.51
CA HIS A 81 11.19 -0.25 6.02
C HIS A 81 11.19 -0.22 7.56
N PRO A 82 10.15 -0.72 8.26
CA PRO A 82 10.08 -0.68 9.73
C PRO A 82 11.31 -1.27 10.44
N GLY A 83 11.85 -2.38 9.91
CA GLY A 83 13.07 -3.00 10.44
C GLY A 83 14.32 -2.12 10.31
N GLU A 84 14.40 -1.25 9.30
CA GLU A 84 15.52 -0.31 9.10
C GLU A 84 15.33 0.96 9.94
N ALA A 85 14.08 1.39 10.13
CA ALA A 85 13.68 2.51 11.00
C ALA A 85 14.26 2.36 12.42
N SER A 86 14.15 1.15 12.98
CA SER A 86 14.65 0.81 14.33
C SER A 86 16.18 0.82 14.46
N HIS A 87 16.92 0.82 13.33
CA HIS A 87 18.38 0.80 13.30
C HIS A 87 19.01 2.13 12.88
N GLY A 88 18.23 3.22 12.81
CA GLY A 88 18.75 4.58 12.62
C GLY A 88 17.95 5.44 11.65
N ASP A 89 17.16 4.83 10.76
CA ASP A 89 16.40 5.57 9.74
C ASP A 89 15.26 6.42 10.34
N LEU A 90 14.84 6.14 11.58
CA LEU A 90 13.95 7.03 12.34
C LEU A 90 14.51 8.45 12.47
N GLY A 91 15.84 8.62 12.49
CA GLY A 91 16.47 9.93 12.53
C GLY A 91 16.22 10.78 11.28
N MET A 92 15.72 10.18 10.20
CA MET A 92 15.32 10.88 8.98
C MET A 92 13.88 11.44 9.06
N ILE A 93 13.09 11.01 10.03
CA ILE A 93 11.71 11.48 10.22
C ILE A 93 11.71 12.68 11.17
N THR A 94 11.03 13.74 10.77
CA THR A 94 10.94 14.99 11.53
C THR A 94 9.51 15.27 11.98
N SER A 95 9.33 16.23 12.88
CA SER A 95 7.99 16.68 13.32
C SER A 95 7.16 17.34 12.22
N LYS A 96 7.73 17.60 11.04
CA LYS A 96 7.03 18.17 9.88
C LYS A 96 6.51 17.11 8.91
N ASP A 97 6.88 15.85 9.13
CA ASP A 97 6.52 14.74 8.26
C ASP A 97 5.17 14.12 8.65
N VAL A 98 4.52 13.49 7.69
CA VAL A 98 3.30 12.69 7.89
C VAL A 98 3.63 11.23 7.65
N ILE A 99 3.20 10.32 8.53
CA ILE A 99 3.44 8.88 8.40
C ILE A 99 2.18 8.16 7.94
N ILE A 100 2.31 7.33 6.91
CA ILE A 100 1.31 6.34 6.48
C ILE A 100 1.90 4.94 6.75
N ALA A 101 1.41 4.28 7.80
CA ALA A 101 1.82 2.92 8.15
C ALA A 101 0.81 1.90 7.59
N LEU A 102 1.28 0.96 6.77
CA LEU A 102 0.47 -0.09 6.16
C LEU A 102 0.67 -1.42 6.89
N SER A 103 -0.38 -1.90 7.54
CA SER A 103 -0.47 -3.26 8.10
C SER A 103 -1.81 -3.87 7.75
N TYR A 104 -1.80 -5.11 7.24
CA TYR A 104 -3.04 -5.85 6.98
C TYR A 104 -3.62 -6.47 8.26
N SER A 105 -2.76 -6.98 9.16
CA SER A 105 -3.20 -7.53 10.44
C SER A 105 -3.53 -6.45 11.47
N GLY A 106 -2.94 -5.26 11.35
CA GLY A 106 -3.00 -4.21 12.38
C GLY A 106 -2.14 -4.50 13.62
N GLU A 107 -1.52 -5.68 13.68
CA GLU A 107 -0.72 -6.19 14.81
C GLU A 107 0.76 -6.35 14.44
N SER A 108 1.24 -5.63 13.42
CA SER A 108 2.64 -5.72 13.03
C SER A 108 3.51 -4.98 14.04
N GLU A 109 4.44 -5.71 14.66
CA GLU A 109 5.55 -5.18 15.48
C GLU A 109 6.64 -4.51 14.63
#